data_AF-A0A2D7CKW0-F1
#
_entry.id   AF-A0A2D7CKW0-F1
#
_cell.length_a   1.000
_cell.length_b   1.000
_cell.length_c   1.000
_cell.angle_alpha   90.00
_cell.angle_beta   90.00
_cell.angle_gamma   90.00
#
_symmetry.space_group_name_H-M   'P 1'
#
loop_
_entity.id
_entity.type
_entity.pdbx_description
1 polymer ?
#
loop_
_entity_poly.entity_id
_entity_poly.type
_entity_poly.pdbx_seq_one_letter_code
_entity_poly.pdbx_strand_id
1 'polypeptide(L)'
;MKIKVTYAQVKEALAKGVISPLNSLKKAVKKSLKAPSFKTGKLRKNSMKKINWLLDNAKSITGESMSRRLDDCFESNGYQSATKKDVLDWIADRGYSSYTNLWLTCDENNNPIKFDVNGSHWESSFVIEL
;
A
#
# COMPACT_ATOMS: atom_id res chain seq x y z
N MET A 1 25.15 27.54 -25.43
CA MET A 1 24.73 28.91 -25.04
C MET A 1 23.52 28.78 -24.13
N LYS A 2 23.58 29.22 -22.86
CA LYS A 2 22.42 29.17 -21.95
C LYS A 2 21.60 30.44 -22.13
N ILE A 3 20.31 30.31 -22.45
CA ILE A 3 19.40 31.43 -22.56
C ILE A 3 19.20 32.00 -21.15
N LYS A 4 19.51 33.28 -20.96
CA LYS A 4 19.24 34.02 -19.72
C LYS A 4 17.99 34.86 -19.95
N VAL A 5 16.92 34.54 -19.25
CA VAL A 5 15.66 35.29 -19.29
C VAL A 5 15.59 36.13 -18.02
N THR A 6 15.22 37.41 -18.16
CA THR A 6 15.07 38.30 -17.00
C THR A 6 13.68 38.17 -16.39
N TYR A 7 13.56 38.54 -15.11
CA TYR A 7 12.28 38.52 -14.40
C TYR A 7 11.19 39.37 -15.09
N ALA A 8 11.57 40.51 -15.67
CA ALA A 8 10.66 41.38 -16.41
C ALA A 8 10.06 40.67 -17.65
N GLN A 9 10.90 39.95 -18.41
CA GLN A 9 10.46 39.17 -19.57
C GLN A 9 9.52 38.04 -19.17
N VAL A 10 9.79 37.37 -18.05
CA VAL A 10 8.89 36.32 -17.51
C VAL A 10 7.54 36.93 -17.13
N LYS A 11 7.52 38.08 -16.45
CA LYS A 11 6.28 38.75 -16.03
C LYS A 11 5.42 39.19 -17.21
N GLU A 12 6.04 39.74 -18.25
CA GLU A 12 5.34 40.14 -19.47
C GLU A 12 4.79 38.94 -20.24
N ALA A 13 5.57 37.86 -20.36
CA ALA A 13 5.12 36.62 -20.99
C ALA A 13 3.93 35.98 -20.24
N LEU A 14 3.92 36.09 -18.90
CA LEU A 14 2.81 35.63 -18.06
C LEU A 14 1.55 36.49 -18.27
N ALA A 15 1.71 37.82 -18.36
CA ALA A 15 0.61 38.75 -18.62
C ALA A 15 0.02 38.60 -20.03
N LYS A 16 0.86 38.30 -21.02
CA LYS A 16 0.45 37.99 -22.40
C LYS A 16 -0.11 36.57 -22.55
N GLY A 17 -0.10 35.76 -21.49
CA GLY A 17 -0.59 34.37 -21.52
C GLY A 17 0.28 33.41 -22.34
N VAL A 18 1.49 33.83 -22.73
CA VAL A 18 2.45 33.01 -23.49
C VAL A 18 2.99 31.86 -22.63
N ILE A 19 3.09 32.09 -21.32
CA ILE A 19 3.46 31.09 -20.34
C ILE A 19 2.41 31.05 -19.22
N SER A 20 2.11 29.85 -18.73
CA SER A 20 1.20 29.66 -17.59
C SER A 20 1.98 29.61 -16.27
N PRO A 21 1.41 30.14 -15.15
CA PRO A 21 2.03 29.98 -13.84
C PRO A 21 2.17 28.49 -13.50
N LEU A 22 3.35 28.10 -13.00
CA LEU A 22 3.72 26.71 -12.70
C LEU A 22 2.69 25.99 -11.78
N ASN A 23 2.00 26.78 -10.96
CA ASN A 23 0.88 26.36 -10.13
C ASN A 23 -0.42 26.98 -10.63
N SER A 24 -0.91 26.55 -11.80
CA SER A 24 -2.35 26.67 -12.03
C SER A 24 -3.04 25.94 -10.87
N LEU A 25 -3.74 26.67 -10.00
CA LEU A 25 -4.48 26.16 -8.83
C LEU A 25 -5.50 25.04 -9.17
N LYS A 26 -5.66 24.71 -10.46
CA LYS A 26 -6.43 23.59 -11.01
C LYS A 26 -5.68 22.25 -11.00
N LYS A 27 -4.91 21.93 -9.96
CA LYS A 27 -4.42 20.56 -9.73
C LYS A 27 -4.95 19.94 -8.44
N ALA A 28 -6.22 20.22 -8.15
CA ALA A 28 -7.05 19.39 -7.27
C ALA A 28 -8.33 18.97 -8.02
N VAL A 29 -8.22 18.67 -9.32
CA VAL A 29 -9.24 17.84 -9.96
C VAL A 29 -9.12 16.49 -9.29
N LYS A 30 -10.14 16.15 -8.48
CA LYS A 30 -10.35 14.87 -7.81
C LYS A 30 -9.63 13.77 -8.59
N LYS A 31 -8.48 13.29 -8.08
CA LYS A 31 -7.99 11.97 -8.50
C LYS A 31 -9.10 11.04 -8.06
N SER A 32 -9.99 10.69 -8.99
CA SER A 32 -10.79 9.49 -8.82
C SER A 32 -9.79 8.42 -8.42
N LEU A 33 -10.01 7.82 -7.26
CA LEU A 33 -9.24 6.68 -6.78
C LEU A 33 -9.52 5.55 -7.78
N LYS A 34 -8.87 5.61 -8.95
CA LYS A 34 -8.83 4.48 -9.86
C LYS A 34 -8.21 3.36 -9.05
N ALA A 35 -8.94 2.25 -8.93
CA ALA A 35 -8.44 1.05 -8.29
C ALA A 35 -7.06 0.73 -8.89
N PRO A 36 -6.07 0.40 -8.07
CA PRO A 36 -4.79 -0.05 -8.59
C PRO A 36 -5.00 -1.27 -9.48
N SER A 37 -4.21 -1.42 -10.54
CA SER A 37 -4.19 -2.69 -11.26
C SER A 37 -3.52 -3.76 -10.38
N PHE A 38 -4.18 -4.91 -10.27
CA PHE A 38 -3.68 -6.06 -9.54
C PHE A 38 -3.27 -7.17 -10.51
N LYS A 39 -2.35 -8.00 -10.04
CA LYS A 39 -1.94 -9.25 -10.69
C LYS A 39 -1.70 -10.25 -9.57
N THR A 40 -2.06 -11.51 -9.81
CA THR A 40 -1.75 -12.59 -8.89
C THR A 40 -0.24 -12.71 -8.70
N GLY A 41 0.19 -12.88 -7.44
CA GLY A 41 1.58 -13.10 -7.07
C GLY A 41 2.07 -12.25 -5.91
N LYS A 42 3.39 -12.21 -5.76
CA LYS A 42 4.07 -11.50 -4.66
C LYS A 42 3.95 -9.98 -4.81
N LEU A 43 3.35 -9.35 -3.80
CA LEU A 43 3.24 -7.90 -3.70
C LEU A 43 4.51 -7.32 -3.05
N ARG A 44 4.98 -6.18 -3.55
CA ARG A 44 6.10 -5.47 -2.92
C ARG A 44 5.63 -4.73 -1.67
N LYS A 45 6.34 -4.89 -0.56
CA LYS A 45 6.10 -4.22 0.74
C LYS A 45 5.98 -2.69 0.67
N ASN A 46 6.73 -2.04 -0.22
CA ASN A 46 6.66 -0.58 -0.41
C ASN A 46 5.40 -0.14 -1.19
N SER A 47 4.55 -1.07 -1.65
CA SER A 47 3.31 -0.77 -2.38
C SER A 47 2.16 -0.41 -1.45
N MET A 48 2.41 0.45 -0.45
CA MET A 48 1.44 0.79 0.60
C MET A 48 0.11 1.32 0.05
N LYS A 49 0.11 1.96 -1.12
CA LYS A 49 -1.15 2.39 -1.77
C LYS A 49 -2.04 1.21 -2.17
N LYS A 50 -1.43 0.13 -2.67
CA LYS A 50 -2.14 -1.10 -3.04
C LYS A 50 -2.60 -1.85 -1.80
N ILE A 51 -1.70 -1.98 -0.81
CA ILE A 51 -2.00 -2.65 0.46
C ILE A 51 -3.16 -1.95 1.18
N ASN A 52 -3.12 -0.62 1.31
CA ASN A 52 -4.22 0.13 1.91
C ASN A 52 -5.54 -0.07 1.15
N TRP A 53 -5.51 -0.01 -0.18
CA TRP A 53 -6.71 -0.24 -0.98
C TRP A 53 -7.31 -1.64 -0.74
N LEU A 54 -6.47 -2.67 -0.64
CA LEU A 54 -6.93 -4.03 -0.35
C LEU A 54 -7.54 -4.11 1.05
N LEU A 55 -6.87 -3.55 2.06
CA LEU A 55 -7.38 -3.55 3.44
C LEU A 55 -8.66 -2.71 3.61
N ASP A 56 -8.83 -1.65 2.82
CA ASP A 56 -10.06 -0.82 2.82
C ASP A 56 -11.26 -1.52 2.17
N ASN A 57 -11.02 -2.51 1.30
CA ASN A 57 -12.07 -3.29 0.62
C ASN A 57 -12.17 -4.73 1.15
N ALA A 58 -11.56 -5.02 2.30
CA ALA A 58 -11.60 -6.33 2.91
C ALA A 58 -13.00 -6.64 3.48
N LYS A 59 -13.52 -7.83 3.16
CA LYS A 59 -14.72 -8.40 3.79
C LYS A 59 -14.41 -8.92 5.18
N SER A 60 -13.29 -9.62 5.31
CA SER A 60 -12.82 -10.20 6.56
C SER A 60 -11.30 -10.07 6.65
N ILE A 61 -10.81 -9.85 7.87
CA ILE A 61 -9.38 -9.85 8.19
C ILE A 61 -9.23 -10.79 9.37
N THR A 62 -8.51 -11.88 9.15
CA THR A 62 -8.19 -12.85 10.20
C THR A 62 -6.68 -12.94 10.36
N GLY A 63 -6.24 -13.08 11.60
CA GLY A 63 -4.82 -13.19 11.93
C GLY A 63 -4.60 -14.31 12.93
N GLU A 64 -3.54 -15.08 12.72
CA GLU A 64 -3.00 -15.99 13.71
C GLU A 64 -1.74 -15.35 14.28
N SER A 65 -1.59 -15.40 15.60
CA SER A 65 -0.36 -15.00 16.27
C SER A 65 0.13 -16.14 17.13
N MET A 66 1.46 -16.32 17.13
CA MET A 66 2.13 -17.29 17.98
C MET A 66 2.77 -16.55 19.14
N SER A 67 2.60 -17.12 20.34
CA SER A 67 3.37 -16.66 21.49
C SER A 67 4.87 -16.83 21.25
N ARG A 68 5.67 -15.92 21.82
CA ARG A 68 7.14 -15.96 21.79
C ARG A 68 7.74 -16.16 23.17
N ARG A 69 6.92 -16.51 24.16
CA ARG A 69 7.42 -16.70 25.52
C ARG A 69 8.13 -18.05 25.57
N LEU A 70 9.16 -18.13 26.41
CA LEU A 70 9.99 -19.32 26.50
C LEU A 70 9.27 -20.47 27.24
N ASP A 71 8.24 -20.11 28.01
CA ASP A 71 7.51 -20.95 28.95
C ASP A 71 6.22 -21.56 28.37
N ASP A 72 5.70 -21.05 27.25
CA ASP A 72 4.41 -21.47 26.68
C ASP A 72 4.53 -22.20 25.33
N CYS A 73 5.70 -22.76 25.01
CA CYS A 73 5.93 -23.64 23.87
C CYS A 73 5.37 -23.14 22.52
N PHE A 74 5.36 -21.83 22.29
CA PHE A 74 4.83 -21.23 21.05
C PHE A 74 3.35 -21.56 20.79
N GLU A 75 2.52 -21.52 21.83
CA GLU A 75 1.07 -21.68 21.66
C GLU A 75 0.51 -20.70 20.61
N SER A 76 -0.24 -21.26 19.66
CA SER A 76 -1.00 -20.48 18.68
C SER A 76 -2.28 -19.98 19.32
N ASN A 77 -2.57 -18.70 19.13
CA ASN A 77 -3.84 -18.10 19.54
C ASN A 77 -5.00 -18.48 18.59
N GLY A 78 -4.73 -19.27 17.55
CA GLY A 78 -5.65 -19.57 16.47
C GLY A 78 -5.93 -18.37 15.57
N TYR A 79 -6.73 -18.57 14.53
CA TYR A 79 -7.21 -17.46 13.69
C TYR A 79 -8.24 -16.64 14.46
N GLN A 80 -7.91 -15.39 14.73
CA GLN A 80 -8.78 -14.42 15.38
C GLN A 80 -9.09 -13.27 14.43
N SER A 81 -10.18 -12.54 14.68
CA SER A 81 -10.49 -11.32 13.95
C SER A 81 -9.40 -10.27 14.22
N ALA A 82 -8.86 -9.68 13.16
CA ALA A 82 -7.82 -8.66 13.23
C ALA A 82 -8.29 -7.39 12.52
N THR A 83 -7.68 -6.26 12.87
CA THR A 83 -8.02 -4.96 12.27
C THR A 83 -7.04 -4.59 11.16
N LYS A 84 -7.45 -3.65 10.30
CA LYS A 84 -6.55 -3.02 9.31
C LYS A 84 -5.28 -2.47 9.97
N LYS A 85 -5.41 -1.91 11.17
CA LYS A 85 -4.27 -1.36 11.91
C LYS A 85 -3.28 -2.46 12.28
N ASP A 86 -3.75 -3.60 12.76
CA ASP A 86 -2.88 -4.72 13.15
C ASP A 86 -2.06 -5.24 11.96
N VAL A 87 -2.67 -5.34 10.78
CA VAL A 87 -1.96 -5.75 9.55
C VAL A 87 -0.92 -4.70 9.15
N LEU A 88 -1.26 -3.41 9.21
CA LEU A 88 -0.33 -2.33 8.85
C LEU A 88 0.83 -2.21 9.85
N ASP A 89 0.54 -2.32 11.14
CA ASP A 89 1.53 -2.29 12.21
C ASP A 89 2.46 -3.50 12.08
N TRP A 90 1.94 -4.68 11.77
CA TRP A 90 2.76 -5.87 11.49
C TRP A 90 3.64 -5.69 10.25
N ILE A 91 3.10 -5.15 9.15
CA ILE A 91 3.88 -4.83 7.94
C ILE A 91 4.93 -3.75 8.23
N ALA A 92 4.65 -2.77 9.09
CA ALA A 92 5.58 -1.70 9.43
C ALA A 92 6.70 -2.21 10.35
N ASP A 93 6.36 -2.92 11.42
CA ASP A 93 7.29 -3.55 12.38
C ASP A 93 8.21 -4.54 11.68
N ARG A 94 7.67 -5.32 10.73
CA ARG A 94 8.43 -6.31 9.95
C ARG A 94 8.83 -5.84 8.56
N GLY A 95 8.67 -4.54 8.27
CA GLY A 95 8.75 -3.95 6.93
C GLY A 95 10.08 -4.11 6.22
N TYR A 96 11.13 -4.55 6.93
CA TYR A 96 12.46 -4.73 6.37
C TYR A 96 13.02 -6.15 6.50
N SER A 97 12.28 -7.08 7.09
CA SER A 97 12.65 -8.49 7.12
C SER A 97 12.59 -9.09 5.70
N SER A 98 13.60 -9.89 5.35
CA SER A 98 13.61 -10.71 4.11
C SER A 98 12.51 -11.77 4.12
N TYR A 99 11.90 -12.01 5.27
CA TYR A 99 10.96 -13.10 5.50
C TYR A 99 9.48 -12.69 5.37
N THR A 100 9.19 -11.40 5.17
CA THR A 100 7.82 -10.92 4.96
C THR A 100 7.34 -11.25 3.55
N ASN A 101 6.33 -12.12 3.47
CA ASN A 101 5.68 -12.53 2.24
C ASN A 101 4.27 -11.94 2.16
N LEU A 102 4.08 -11.06 1.17
CA LEU A 102 2.80 -10.47 0.82
C LEU A 102 2.36 -11.13 -0.48
N TRP A 103 1.32 -11.94 -0.46
CA TRP A 103 0.81 -12.65 -1.63
C TRP A 103 -0.61 -12.22 -1.94
N LEU A 104 -0.86 -11.89 -3.21
CA LEU A 104 -2.19 -11.53 -3.68
C LEU A 104 -2.68 -12.58 -4.67
N THR A 105 -3.90 -13.07 -4.45
CA THR A 105 -4.60 -13.97 -5.36
C THR A 105 -5.74 -13.20 -6.01
N CYS A 106 -5.77 -13.18 -7.33
CA CYS A 106 -6.82 -12.56 -8.13
C CYS A 106 -7.60 -13.62 -8.92
N ASP A 107 -8.84 -13.29 -9.29
CA ASP A 107 -9.69 -14.07 -10.19
C ASP A 107 -9.21 -14.00 -11.66
N GLU A 108 -9.93 -14.67 -12.55
CA GLU A 108 -9.69 -14.65 -14.01
C GLU A 108 -9.80 -13.25 -14.63
N ASN A 109 -10.53 -12.34 -13.97
CA ASN A 109 -10.73 -10.95 -14.38
C ASN A 109 -9.71 -9.98 -13.73
N ASN A 110 -8.72 -10.48 -13.00
CA ASN A 110 -7.75 -9.72 -12.19
C ASN A 110 -8.36 -8.91 -11.03
N ASN A 111 -9.54 -9.28 -10.55
CA ASN A 111 -10.08 -8.78 -9.29
C ASN A 111 -9.42 -9.50 -8.13
N PRO A 112 -8.95 -8.80 -7.10
CA PRO A 112 -8.29 -9.45 -5.97
C PRO A 112 -9.34 -10.18 -5.11
N ILE A 113 -9.09 -11.46 -4.82
CA ILE A 113 -9.96 -12.32 -4.01
C ILE A 113 -9.38 -12.49 -2.60
N LYS A 114 -8.06 -12.66 -2.51
CA LYS A 114 -7.40 -13.02 -1.26
C LYS A 114 -6.04 -12.35 -1.16
N PHE A 115 -5.74 -11.80 0.00
CA PHE A 115 -4.44 -11.20 0.30
C PHE A 115 -3.87 -11.86 1.56
N ASP A 116 -2.77 -12.59 1.38
CA ASP A 116 -2.06 -13.31 2.43
C ASP A 116 -0.82 -12.51 2.85
N VAL A 117 -0.64 -12.34 4.16
CA VAL A 117 0.45 -11.58 4.77
C VAL A 117 1.12 -12.46 5.82
N ASN A 118 2.25 -13.07 5.45
CA ASN A 118 2.86 -14.14 6.24
C ASN A 118 4.34 -13.86 6.51
N GLY A 119 4.83 -14.17 7.71
CA GLY A 119 6.27 -14.23 7.99
C GLY A 119 6.92 -15.52 7.49
N SER A 120 8.22 -15.71 7.75
CA SER A 120 8.83 -17.05 7.65
C SER A 120 8.24 -17.98 8.71
N HIS A 121 8.54 -19.28 8.61
CA HIS A 121 8.05 -20.30 9.54
C HIS A 121 8.00 -19.81 11.00
N TRP A 122 6.92 -20.15 11.70
CA TRP A 122 6.68 -19.86 13.13
C TRP A 122 6.33 -18.39 13.46
N GLU A 123 5.79 -17.64 12.50
CA GLU A 123 5.40 -16.24 12.70
C GLU A 123 3.93 -16.00 12.42
N SER A 124 3.41 -14.91 13.01
CA SER A 124 2.04 -14.47 12.80
C SER A 124 1.72 -14.34 11.30
N SER A 125 0.52 -14.75 10.92
CA SER A 125 0.03 -14.68 9.56
C SER A 125 -1.32 -13.99 9.53
N PHE A 126 -1.62 -13.26 8.46
CA PHE A 126 -2.92 -12.66 8.24
C PHE A 126 -3.48 -13.11 6.89
N VAL A 127 -4.76 -13.46 6.92
CA VAL A 127 -5.54 -13.80 5.74
C VAL A 127 -6.64 -12.77 5.61
N ILE A 128 -6.62 -12.05 4.48
CA ILE A 128 -7.58 -11.01 4.14
C ILE A 128 -8.42 -11.49 2.97
N GLU A 129 -9.73 -11.58 3.17
CA GLU A 129 -10.69 -11.91 2.12
C GLU A 129 -11.28 -10.62 1.53
N LEU A 130 -11.33 -10.54 0.20
CA LEU A 130 -11.75 -9.37 -0.57
C LEU A 130 -13.08 -9.63 -1.30
#